data_AF-A0A971LYV0-F1
#
_entry.id   AF-A0A971LYV0-F1
#
_cell.length_a   1.000
_cell.length_b   1.000
_cell.length_c   1.000
_cell.angle_alpha   90.00
_cell.angle_beta   90.00
_cell.angle_gamma   90.00
#
_symmetry.space_group_name_H-M   'P 1'
#
loop_
_entity.id
_entity.type
_entity.pdbx_description
1 polymer ?
#
loop_
_entity_poly.entity_id
_entity_poly.type
_entity_poly.pdbx_seq_one_letter_code
_entity_poly.pdbx_strand_id
1 'polypeptide(L)'
;MLKKKTRYIGILILIVMFLLAPQDLIAIEDTGILQSSSKEPQETLNPREQNLEEETSQDSDVPQNDPKEEQKEQKQKISIEETELQNNSKVVYLTFDDGPNQYTDLIINILAKYNAKATFFMLEPQMEKNTGVLQRMKNEGHAFGLHGVTHDYRQFYQSSKSVITEMNTAQAKLYELTGVKTYLVRTPYGSKPYMKPEYMEAAQKAGYKIWDWNVDSKDWFYRDSRMVSNTIQQIMVLDKNNIQPVILFHDIKKTAEFLPQVLEYLIEKGYTFEILDTDLEPIQLK
;
A
#
# COMPACT_ATOMS: atom_id res chain seq x y z
N MET A 1 -0.13 -61.64 -22.84
CA MET A 1 -0.77 -60.43 -22.30
C MET A 1 -0.47 -59.30 -23.30
N LEU A 2 -1.40 -58.67 -24.04
CA LEU A 2 -2.59 -57.88 -23.65
C LEU A 2 -2.27 -56.87 -22.54
N LYS A 3 -2.66 -55.58 -22.52
CA LYS A 3 -3.32 -54.59 -23.43
C LYS A 3 -2.85 -53.19 -22.90
N LYS A 4 -3.12 -51.98 -23.43
CA LYS A 4 -4.07 -51.44 -24.45
C LYS A 4 -3.37 -50.29 -25.24
N LYS A 5 -3.98 -49.10 -25.33
CA LYS A 5 -3.47 -47.76 -25.74
C LYS A 5 -4.38 -46.70 -25.10
N THR A 6 -3.85 -45.51 -24.77
CA THR A 6 -4.58 -44.22 -24.63
C THR A 6 -3.51 -43.12 -24.74
N ARG A 7 -3.36 -42.32 -25.81
CA ARG A 7 -4.25 -41.30 -26.42
C ARG A 7 -4.79 -40.27 -25.41
N TYR A 8 -4.08 -39.16 -25.29
CA TYR A 8 -4.67 -37.86 -24.91
C TYR A 8 -4.98 -37.05 -26.17
N ILE A 9 -6.04 -36.27 -26.08
CA ILE A 9 -6.68 -35.53 -27.18
C ILE A 9 -6.22 -34.07 -27.11
N GLY A 10 -5.93 -33.46 -28.25
CA GLY A 10 -5.53 -32.06 -28.31
C GLY A 10 -6.70 -31.12 -28.05
N ILE A 11 -6.45 -30.04 -27.31
CA ILE A 11 -7.36 -28.90 -27.19
C ILE A 11 -6.76 -27.75 -28.01
N LEU A 12 -7.31 -27.54 -29.19
CA LEU A 12 -7.01 -26.40 -30.05
C LEU A 12 -7.87 -25.22 -29.59
N ILE A 13 -7.32 -24.30 -28.81
CA ILE A 13 -8.04 -23.08 -28.41
C ILE A 13 -8.01 -22.11 -29.59
N LEU A 14 -9.15 -22.00 -30.27
CA LEU A 14 -9.38 -21.05 -31.35
C LEU A 14 -9.67 -19.67 -30.73
N ILE A 15 -8.65 -18.82 -30.59
CA ILE A 15 -8.86 -17.42 -30.17
C ILE A 15 -9.42 -16.64 -31.36
N VAL A 16 -10.71 -16.30 -31.29
CA VAL A 16 -11.39 -15.48 -32.29
C VAL A 16 -10.91 -14.03 -32.15
N MET A 17 -10.28 -13.50 -33.21
CA MET A 17 -10.05 -12.06 -33.33
C MET A 17 -11.39 -11.34 -33.42
N PHE A 18 -11.66 -10.42 -32.49
CA PHE A 18 -12.69 -9.40 -32.72
C PHE A 18 -12.06 -8.19 -33.41
N LEU A 19 -12.69 -7.76 -34.51
CA LEU A 19 -12.18 -6.74 -35.42
C LEU A 19 -12.40 -5.33 -34.89
N LEU A 20 -11.53 -4.43 -35.36
CA LEU A 20 -11.61 -2.99 -35.20
C LEU A 20 -12.87 -2.40 -35.88
N ALA A 21 -13.44 -1.36 -35.28
CA ALA A 21 -14.33 -0.40 -35.92
C ALA A 21 -13.93 1.03 -35.48
N PRO A 22 -14.22 2.08 -36.28
CA PRO A 22 -13.34 3.24 -36.37
C PRO A 22 -13.61 4.39 -35.40
N GLN A 23 -12.71 5.37 -35.42
CA GLN A 23 -12.80 6.64 -34.73
C GLN A 23 -13.84 7.56 -35.39
N ASP A 24 -14.73 8.15 -34.60
CA ASP A 24 -15.49 9.34 -35.01
C ASP A 24 -14.73 10.61 -34.60
N LEU A 25 -14.30 11.36 -35.60
CA LEU A 25 -13.70 12.68 -35.48
C LEU A 25 -14.80 13.72 -35.70
N ILE A 26 -15.13 14.51 -34.66
CA ILE A 26 -15.89 15.75 -34.82
C ILE A 26 -15.07 16.89 -34.23
N ALA A 27 -14.50 17.70 -35.12
CA ALA A 27 -13.97 19.02 -34.80
C ALA A 27 -14.99 20.06 -35.26
N ILE A 28 -15.42 20.93 -34.34
CA ILE A 28 -16.08 22.20 -34.66
C ILE A 28 -15.51 23.25 -33.70
N GLU A 29 -14.60 24.07 -34.20
CA GLU A 29 -14.49 25.45 -33.75
C GLU A 29 -15.45 26.29 -34.60
N ASP A 30 -16.30 27.11 -34.00
CA ASP A 30 -16.29 28.55 -34.32
C ASP A 30 -17.00 29.42 -33.26
N THR A 31 -16.50 30.66 -33.14
CA THR A 31 -17.05 31.89 -32.53
C THR A 31 -18.20 31.89 -31.51
N GLY A 32 -18.12 32.82 -30.55
CA GLY A 32 -19.21 33.80 -30.37
C GLY A 32 -19.71 34.10 -28.96
N ILE A 33 -19.13 35.13 -28.34
CA ILE A 33 -19.61 35.79 -27.10
C ILE A 33 -21.07 36.31 -27.27
N LEU A 34 -21.93 36.15 -26.26
CA LEU A 34 -22.73 37.25 -25.65
C LEU A 34 -23.51 36.82 -24.39
N GLN A 35 -23.99 37.83 -23.65
CA GLN A 35 -24.30 37.79 -22.21
C GLN A 35 -25.67 38.41 -21.89
N SER A 36 -26.58 37.68 -21.24
CA SER A 36 -27.70 38.18 -20.40
C SER A 36 -28.49 36.96 -19.88
N SER A 37 -28.91 36.76 -18.63
CA SER A 37 -29.37 37.59 -17.50
C SER A 37 -30.81 37.17 -17.14
N SER A 38 -31.01 36.91 -15.84
CA SER A 38 -32.26 37.07 -15.07
C SER A 38 -33.29 35.93 -14.94
N LYS A 39 -33.57 35.65 -13.65
CA LYS A 39 -34.88 35.46 -12.98
C LYS A 39 -35.57 34.08 -12.99
N GLU A 40 -35.44 33.44 -11.82
CA GLU A 40 -36.51 32.81 -11.04
C GLU A 40 -37.77 33.73 -10.94
N PRO A 41 -38.98 33.17 -10.72
CA PRO A 41 -39.37 32.86 -9.34
C PRO A 41 -40.20 31.58 -9.13
N GLN A 42 -40.35 31.23 -7.85
CA GLN A 42 -41.25 30.20 -7.31
C GLN A 42 -42.74 30.62 -7.40
N GLU A 43 -43.68 29.66 -7.32
CA GLU A 43 -44.57 29.52 -6.16
C GLU A 43 -45.55 28.32 -6.24
N THR A 44 -45.66 27.60 -5.12
CA THR A 44 -46.82 26.91 -4.51
C THR A 44 -48.01 26.41 -5.36
N LEU A 45 -48.46 25.17 -5.10
CA LEU A 45 -49.64 24.89 -4.24
C LEU A 45 -49.98 23.37 -4.15
N ASN A 46 -50.24 22.93 -2.92
CA ASN A 46 -51.02 21.74 -2.52
C ASN A 46 -52.34 22.32 -1.88
N PRO A 47 -53.39 21.59 -1.42
CA PRO A 47 -53.47 20.14 -1.23
C PRO A 47 -54.86 19.45 -1.39
N ARG A 48 -54.93 18.17 -0.96
CA ARG A 48 -56.08 17.42 -0.40
C ARG A 48 -57.17 16.93 -1.38
N GLU A 49 -57.45 15.61 -1.48
CA GLU A 49 -57.88 14.55 -0.52
C GLU A 49 -59.40 14.31 -0.66
N GLN A 50 -59.80 13.06 -0.96
CA GLN A 50 -61.07 12.50 -0.49
C GLN A 50 -61.03 10.96 -0.53
N ASN A 51 -61.46 10.35 0.57
CA ASN A 51 -61.55 8.89 0.74
C ASN A 51 -62.82 8.31 0.11
N LEU A 52 -62.79 7.01 -0.17
CA LEU A 52 -63.95 6.12 -0.19
C LEU A 52 -63.53 4.76 0.35
N GLU A 53 -64.35 4.19 1.23
CA GLU A 53 -64.18 2.86 1.85
C GLU A 53 -64.93 1.82 1.00
N GLU A 54 -64.48 0.56 0.97
CA GLU A 54 -65.30 -0.59 1.40
C GLU A 54 -64.54 -1.94 1.35
N GLU A 55 -65.12 -2.89 2.07
CA GLU A 55 -64.64 -4.18 2.57
C GLU A 55 -64.15 -5.19 1.51
N THR A 56 -63.24 -6.11 1.89
CA THR A 56 -63.60 -7.52 2.18
C THR A 56 -62.42 -8.35 2.69
N SER A 57 -62.73 -9.45 3.38
CA SER A 57 -61.79 -10.32 4.09
C SER A 57 -61.15 -11.40 3.19
N GLN A 58 -59.89 -11.75 3.49
CA GLN A 58 -59.53 -13.15 3.79
C GLN A 58 -58.15 -13.27 4.45
N ASP A 59 -58.03 -14.31 5.27
CA ASP A 59 -56.93 -14.60 6.20
C ASP A 59 -55.90 -15.54 5.58
N SER A 60 -54.61 -15.25 5.76
CA SER A 60 -53.52 -16.19 5.54
C SER A 60 -52.26 -15.74 6.29
N ASP A 61 -51.95 -16.45 7.38
CA ASP A 61 -50.73 -16.28 8.17
C ASP A 61 -49.45 -16.33 7.31
N VAL A 62 -48.75 -15.21 7.23
CA VAL A 62 -47.34 -15.13 6.86
C VAL A 62 -46.65 -14.27 7.92
N PRO A 63 -45.60 -14.76 8.60
CA PRO A 63 -44.81 -13.93 9.50
C PRO A 63 -44.12 -12.80 8.71
N GLN A 64 -44.72 -11.62 8.71
CA GLN A 64 -44.07 -10.40 8.23
C GLN A 64 -43.09 -9.94 9.30
N ASN A 65 -41.82 -10.34 9.16
CA ASN A 65 -40.73 -9.67 9.86
C ASN A 65 -40.69 -8.20 9.40
N ASP A 66 -40.54 -7.25 10.33
CA ASP A 66 -40.51 -5.82 9.99
C ASP A 66 -39.29 -5.54 9.09
N PRO A 67 -39.44 -4.91 7.91
CA PRO A 67 -38.32 -4.54 7.03
C PRO A 67 -37.22 -3.72 7.72
N LYS A 68 -37.52 -3.05 8.84
CA LYS A 68 -36.53 -2.34 9.67
C LYS A 68 -35.68 -3.27 10.52
N GLU A 69 -36.19 -4.45 10.87
CA GLU A 69 -35.48 -5.43 11.69
C GLU A 69 -34.47 -6.21 10.84
N GLU A 70 -34.86 -6.67 9.63
CA GLU A 70 -33.91 -7.25 8.66
C GLU A 70 -32.78 -6.28 8.27
N GLN A 71 -33.10 -4.99 8.04
CA GLN A 71 -32.08 -3.98 7.74
C GLN A 71 -31.13 -3.72 8.92
N LYS A 72 -31.64 -3.81 10.15
CA LYS A 72 -30.84 -3.66 11.36
C LYS A 72 -29.95 -4.88 11.60
N GLU A 73 -30.46 -6.09 11.40
CA GLU A 73 -29.68 -7.33 11.45
C GLU A 73 -28.63 -7.40 10.33
N GLN A 74 -28.95 -7.03 9.09
CA GLN A 74 -27.96 -6.94 8.01
C GLN A 74 -26.87 -5.91 8.34
N LYS A 75 -27.24 -4.70 8.80
CA LYS A 75 -26.26 -3.66 9.13
C LYS A 75 -25.40 -4.04 10.34
N GLN A 76 -25.98 -4.73 11.32
CA GLN A 76 -25.27 -5.27 12.47
C GLN A 76 -24.36 -6.44 12.06
N LYS A 77 -24.79 -7.33 11.17
CA LYS A 77 -24.00 -8.44 10.64
C LYS A 77 -22.82 -7.95 9.79
N ILE A 78 -23.05 -6.97 8.91
CA ILE A 78 -21.98 -6.28 8.16
C ILE A 78 -20.99 -5.65 9.13
N SER A 79 -21.46 -4.94 10.17
CA SER A 79 -20.55 -4.33 11.15
C SER A 79 -19.75 -5.37 11.96
N ILE A 80 -20.35 -6.53 12.28
CA ILE A 80 -19.65 -7.63 12.97
C ILE A 80 -18.63 -8.27 12.03
N GLU A 81 -18.98 -8.49 10.77
CA GLU A 81 -18.10 -9.08 9.74
C GLU A 81 -16.91 -8.14 9.42
N GLU A 82 -17.13 -6.82 9.33
CA GLU A 82 -16.07 -5.80 9.24
C GLU A 82 -15.19 -5.76 10.50
N THR A 83 -15.78 -5.88 11.70
CA THR A 83 -15.04 -5.85 12.97
C THR A 83 -14.25 -7.14 13.23
N GLU A 84 -14.75 -8.30 12.79
CA GLU A 84 -14.02 -9.58 12.84
C GLU A 84 -12.92 -9.65 11.77
N LEU A 85 -13.16 -9.09 10.57
CA LEU A 85 -12.11 -8.90 9.56
C LEU A 85 -10.98 -8.00 10.07
N GLN A 86 -11.30 -6.91 10.77
CA GLN A 86 -10.27 -6.06 11.40
C GLN A 86 -9.51 -6.80 12.52
N ASN A 87 -10.23 -7.44 13.46
CA ASN A 87 -9.62 -8.14 14.60
C ASN A 87 -8.81 -9.40 14.24
N ASN A 88 -8.93 -9.91 13.02
CA ASN A 88 -8.21 -11.11 12.54
C ASN A 88 -7.29 -10.83 11.33
N SER A 89 -7.08 -9.56 10.98
CA SER A 89 -6.21 -9.15 9.88
C SER A 89 -4.73 -9.31 10.25
N LYS A 90 -3.94 -9.92 9.34
CA LYS A 90 -2.49 -10.08 9.55
C LYS A 90 -1.76 -8.85 9.03
N VAL A 91 -1.04 -8.12 9.88
CA VAL A 91 -0.31 -6.93 9.41
C VAL A 91 1.04 -7.30 8.79
N VAL A 92 1.35 -6.69 7.63
CA VAL A 92 2.68 -6.69 7.00
C VAL A 92 3.14 -5.27 6.71
N TYR A 93 4.41 -5.00 7.00
CA TYR A 93 5.05 -3.71 6.74
C TYR A 93 5.99 -3.83 5.53
N LEU A 94 5.61 -3.21 4.43
CA LEU A 94 6.46 -3.11 3.24
C LEU A 94 7.43 -1.94 3.41
N THR A 95 8.73 -2.18 3.24
CA THR A 95 9.76 -1.14 3.35
C THR A 95 10.67 -1.11 2.13
N PHE A 96 11.04 0.09 1.69
CA PHE A 96 11.84 0.32 0.49
C PHE A 96 13.00 1.27 0.80
N ASP A 97 14.23 0.84 0.50
CA ASP A 97 15.47 1.55 0.79
C ASP A 97 16.12 2.13 -0.49
N ASP A 98 17.09 3.03 -0.30
CA ASP A 98 17.89 3.75 -1.32
C ASP A 98 17.14 4.74 -2.23
N GLY A 99 15.80 4.78 -2.18
CA GLY A 99 14.99 5.71 -2.96
C GLY A 99 15.01 7.18 -2.51
N PRO A 100 14.29 8.07 -3.22
CA PRO A 100 13.57 7.79 -4.48
C PRO A 100 14.48 7.81 -5.71
N ASN A 101 14.13 7.05 -6.76
CA ASN A 101 14.80 7.09 -8.05
C ASN A 101 13.83 6.70 -9.20
N GLN A 102 14.35 6.45 -10.41
CA GLN A 102 13.57 6.10 -11.60
C GLN A 102 12.61 4.89 -11.46
N TYR A 103 12.82 4.01 -10.49
CA TYR A 103 11.95 2.85 -10.24
C TYR A 103 10.85 3.12 -9.21
N THR A 104 10.98 4.18 -8.40
CA THR A 104 10.08 4.47 -7.28
C THR A 104 8.66 4.77 -7.74
N ASP A 105 8.49 5.56 -8.81
CA ASP A 105 7.16 5.82 -9.38
C ASP A 105 6.48 4.54 -9.89
N LEU A 106 7.25 3.56 -10.37
CA LEU A 106 6.72 2.26 -10.79
C LEU A 106 6.29 1.42 -9.57
N ILE A 107 7.07 1.45 -8.49
CA ILE A 107 6.75 0.78 -7.22
C ILE A 107 5.47 1.39 -6.62
N ILE A 108 5.36 2.72 -6.51
CA ILE A 108 4.15 3.39 -6.02
C ILE A 108 2.94 3.05 -6.91
N ASN A 109 3.10 3.07 -8.24
CA ASN A 109 2.05 2.62 -9.17
C ASN A 109 1.62 1.16 -8.98
N ILE A 110 2.51 0.28 -8.52
CA ILE A 110 2.16 -1.10 -8.16
C ILE A 110 1.41 -1.10 -6.82
N LEU A 111 1.94 -0.48 -5.78
CA LEU A 111 1.31 -0.40 -4.46
C LEU A 111 -0.12 0.14 -4.55
N ALA A 112 -0.36 1.21 -5.32
CA ALA A 112 -1.68 1.78 -5.56
C ALA A 112 -2.68 0.77 -6.17
N LYS A 113 -2.26 -0.09 -7.10
CA LYS A 113 -3.12 -1.12 -7.72
C LYS A 113 -3.58 -2.19 -6.74
N TYR A 114 -2.78 -2.47 -5.72
CA TYR A 114 -3.09 -3.44 -4.67
C TYR A 114 -3.62 -2.77 -3.38
N ASN A 115 -3.90 -1.45 -3.42
CA ASN A 115 -4.27 -0.62 -2.26
C ASN A 115 -3.30 -0.76 -1.06
N ALA A 116 -2.01 -0.99 -1.33
CA ALA A 116 -1.00 -1.24 -0.32
C ALA A 116 -0.34 0.07 0.13
N LYS A 117 -0.13 0.24 1.45
CA LYS A 117 0.75 1.28 2.00
C LYS A 117 2.13 0.70 2.30
N ALA A 118 3.11 1.59 2.48
CA ALA A 118 4.51 1.23 2.63
C ALA A 118 5.30 2.36 3.30
N THR A 119 6.50 2.04 3.78
CA THR A 119 7.46 3.01 4.34
C THR A 119 8.70 3.10 3.45
N PHE A 120 9.05 4.30 3.01
CA PHE A 120 10.25 4.53 2.20
C PHE A 120 11.36 5.13 3.06
N PHE A 121 12.48 4.41 3.22
CA PHE A 121 13.67 4.91 3.90
C PHE A 121 14.61 5.53 2.88
N MET A 122 14.65 6.86 2.86
CA MET A 122 15.19 7.61 1.73
C MET A 122 16.56 8.22 2.03
N LEU A 123 17.41 8.26 1.00
CA LEU A 123 18.69 8.95 1.03
C LEU A 123 18.52 10.43 0.70
N GLU A 124 19.18 11.29 1.47
CA GLU A 124 19.08 12.76 1.31
C GLU A 124 19.40 13.24 -0.12
N PRO A 125 20.49 12.80 -0.79
CA PRO A 125 20.79 13.24 -2.15
C PRO A 125 19.81 12.72 -3.21
N GLN A 126 18.91 11.81 -2.84
CA GLN A 126 17.87 11.27 -3.73
C GLN A 126 16.54 12.00 -3.51
N MET A 127 16.21 12.37 -2.27
CA MET A 127 15.06 13.21 -1.96
C MET A 127 15.10 14.54 -2.73
N GLU A 128 16.25 15.22 -2.73
CA GLU A 128 16.43 16.51 -3.42
C GLU A 128 16.25 16.43 -4.94
N LYS A 129 16.59 15.28 -5.56
CA LYS A 129 16.46 15.08 -7.01
C LYS A 129 15.05 14.67 -7.45
N ASN A 130 14.21 14.20 -6.54
CA ASN A 130 12.94 13.53 -6.84
C ASN A 130 11.75 14.13 -6.07
N THR A 131 11.75 15.44 -5.86
CA THR A 131 10.77 16.16 -5.02
C THR A 131 9.29 15.89 -5.40
N GLY A 132 8.99 15.74 -6.70
CA GLY A 132 7.65 15.38 -7.16
C GLY A 132 7.19 14.00 -6.68
N VAL A 133 8.11 13.02 -6.62
CA VAL A 133 7.84 11.66 -6.12
C VAL A 133 7.54 11.70 -4.61
N LEU A 134 8.22 12.57 -3.85
CA LEU A 134 7.92 12.76 -2.42
C LEU A 134 6.50 13.27 -2.19
N GLN A 135 6.07 14.28 -2.95
CA GLN A 135 4.69 14.80 -2.83
C GLN A 135 3.66 13.73 -3.22
N ARG A 136 3.98 12.92 -4.23
CA ARG A 136 3.15 11.76 -4.63
C ARG A 136 3.04 10.73 -3.51
N MET A 137 4.16 10.27 -2.93
CA MET A 137 4.17 9.34 -1.80
C MET A 137 3.31 9.83 -0.63
N LYS A 138 3.45 11.11 -0.27
CA LYS A 138 2.69 11.76 0.81
C LYS A 138 1.19 11.76 0.52
N ASN A 139 0.80 12.13 -0.70
CA ASN A 139 -0.61 12.17 -1.13
C ASN A 139 -1.24 10.78 -1.23
N GLU A 140 -0.46 9.76 -1.58
CA GLU A 140 -0.90 8.36 -1.62
C GLU A 140 -0.83 7.67 -0.23
N GLY A 141 -0.40 8.37 0.82
CA GLY A 141 -0.44 7.88 2.21
C GLY A 141 0.68 6.93 2.60
N HIS A 142 1.83 7.01 1.94
CA HIS A 142 3.03 6.27 2.33
C HIS A 142 3.80 7.00 3.44
N ALA A 143 4.48 6.24 4.31
CA ALA A 143 5.32 6.80 5.37
C ALA A 143 6.74 7.09 4.87
N PHE A 144 7.39 8.06 5.51
CA PHE A 144 8.78 8.41 5.28
C PHE A 144 9.66 7.96 6.45
N GLY A 145 10.81 7.39 6.11
CA GLY A 145 11.93 7.16 6.99
C GLY A 145 13.22 7.70 6.39
N LEU A 146 14.27 7.75 7.20
CA LEU A 146 15.58 8.28 6.85
C LEU A 146 16.57 7.14 6.63
N HIS A 147 17.36 7.22 5.55
CA HIS A 147 18.46 6.29 5.28
C HIS A 147 19.86 6.95 5.32
N GLY A 148 19.93 8.22 5.70
CA GLY A 148 21.16 8.99 5.77
C GLY A 148 21.49 9.73 4.47
N VAL A 149 22.77 9.95 4.23
CA VAL A 149 23.28 10.81 3.16
C VAL A 149 24.28 10.08 2.27
N THR A 150 25.30 9.44 2.88
CA THR A 150 26.45 8.90 2.14
C THR A 150 26.23 7.48 1.62
N HIS A 151 25.45 6.68 2.34
CA HIS A 151 25.40 5.22 2.21
C HIS A 151 26.82 4.57 2.14
N ASP A 152 27.81 5.16 2.82
CA ASP A 152 29.17 4.60 2.93
C ASP A 152 29.41 4.15 4.37
N TYR A 153 29.63 2.85 4.58
CA TYR A 153 29.83 2.28 5.90
C TYR A 153 31.00 2.92 6.68
N ARG A 154 32.02 3.46 5.99
CA ARG A 154 33.18 4.11 6.61
C ARG A 154 32.88 5.53 7.07
N GLN A 155 31.91 6.19 6.45
CA GLN A 155 31.50 7.56 6.77
C GLN A 155 30.37 7.52 7.80
N PHE A 156 29.29 6.79 7.50
CA PHE A 156 28.12 6.66 8.37
C PHE A 156 28.50 6.13 9.76
N TYR A 157 29.21 4.99 9.83
CA TYR A 157 29.58 4.33 11.09
C TYR A 157 30.94 4.78 11.66
N GLN A 158 31.44 5.95 11.24
CA GLN A 158 32.70 6.49 11.75
C GLN A 158 32.63 6.79 13.26
N SER A 159 31.49 7.32 13.72
CA SER A 159 31.23 7.68 15.12
C SER A 159 29.74 7.91 15.37
N SER A 160 29.30 7.95 16.63
CA SER A 160 27.94 8.39 17.00
C SER A 160 27.62 9.77 16.43
N LYS A 161 28.58 10.71 16.44
CA LYS A 161 28.43 12.02 15.82
C LYS A 161 28.13 11.92 14.31
N SER A 162 28.79 11.00 13.60
CA SER A 162 28.56 10.82 12.15
C SER A 162 27.15 10.32 11.87
N VAL A 163 26.73 9.24 12.55
CA VAL A 163 25.36 8.69 12.48
C VAL A 163 24.31 9.79 12.72
N ILE A 164 24.44 10.56 13.82
CA ILE A 164 23.50 11.65 14.15
C ILE A 164 23.55 12.78 13.12
N THR A 165 24.72 13.10 12.57
CA THR A 165 24.86 14.15 11.55
C THR A 165 24.15 13.77 10.26
N GLU A 166 24.32 12.54 9.78
CA GLU A 166 23.62 12.05 8.59
C GLU A 166 22.11 11.97 8.81
N MET A 167 21.64 11.51 9.98
CA MET A 167 20.20 11.49 10.30
C MET A 167 19.60 12.90 10.35
N ASN A 168 20.24 13.82 11.06
CA ASN A 168 19.75 15.20 11.17
C ASN A 168 19.73 15.92 9.82
N THR A 169 20.73 15.66 8.97
CA THR A 169 20.80 16.23 7.61
C THR A 169 19.65 15.70 6.74
N ALA A 170 19.45 14.39 6.72
CA ALA A 170 18.33 13.78 5.99
C ALA A 170 16.96 14.24 6.52
N GLN A 171 16.77 14.35 7.83
CA GLN A 171 15.53 14.83 8.44
C GLN A 171 15.25 16.30 8.06
N ALA A 172 16.27 17.15 8.10
CA ALA A 172 16.15 18.56 7.76
C ALA A 172 15.75 18.76 6.29
N LYS A 173 16.41 18.04 5.36
CA LYS A 173 16.06 18.07 3.93
C LYS A 173 14.66 17.51 3.67
N LEU A 174 14.29 16.39 4.30
CA LEU A 174 12.93 15.84 4.15
C LEU A 174 11.87 16.87 4.60
N TYR A 175 12.09 17.54 5.73
CA TYR A 175 11.19 18.57 6.24
C TYR A 175 11.13 19.80 5.34
N GLU A 176 12.27 20.27 4.82
CA GLU A 176 12.37 21.34 3.82
C GLU A 176 11.53 21.03 2.57
N LEU A 177 11.63 19.80 2.04
CA LEU A 177 10.99 19.41 0.78
C LEU A 177 9.51 19.03 0.90
N THR A 178 9.04 18.61 2.08
CA THR A 178 7.71 17.98 2.24
C THR A 178 6.85 18.55 3.38
N GLY A 179 7.45 19.30 4.31
CA GLY A 179 6.85 19.68 5.59
C GLY A 179 6.62 18.52 6.56
N VAL A 180 7.04 17.29 6.23
CA VAL A 180 6.90 16.10 7.08
C VAL A 180 8.17 15.92 7.90
N LYS A 181 8.02 15.68 9.21
CA LYS A 181 9.12 15.31 10.11
C LYS A 181 8.93 13.86 10.57
N THR A 182 9.91 13.02 10.32
CA THR A 182 9.93 11.60 10.75
C THR A 182 11.12 11.33 11.66
N TYR A 183 10.96 10.39 12.58
CA TYR A 183 12.03 9.85 13.42
C TYR A 183 12.34 8.38 13.10
N LEU A 184 11.71 7.82 12.07
CA LEU A 184 11.99 6.48 11.59
C LEU A 184 13.31 6.49 10.82
N VAL A 185 14.19 5.56 11.17
CA VAL A 185 15.52 5.42 10.56
C VAL A 185 15.74 3.97 10.19
N ARG A 186 16.30 3.74 9.01
CA ARG A 186 16.92 2.48 8.61
C ARG A 186 18.40 2.79 8.42
N THR A 187 19.31 2.10 9.08
CA THR A 187 20.74 2.40 8.89
C THR A 187 21.29 1.63 7.67
N PRO A 188 22.15 2.23 6.83
CA PRO A 188 22.77 1.55 5.68
C PRO A 188 23.38 0.21 6.07
N TYR A 189 23.13 -0.84 5.29
CA TYR A 189 23.58 -2.22 5.60
C TYR A 189 22.99 -2.86 6.88
N GLY A 190 21.99 -2.25 7.51
CA GLY A 190 21.37 -2.72 8.75
C GLY A 190 22.17 -2.37 10.01
N SER A 191 21.55 -2.52 11.19
CA SER A 191 22.17 -2.14 12.46
C SER A 191 23.34 -3.05 12.85
N LYS A 192 23.31 -4.34 12.49
CA LYS A 192 24.38 -5.30 12.80
C LYS A 192 25.33 -5.50 11.60
N PRO A 193 26.65 -5.53 11.80
CA PRO A 193 27.39 -5.37 13.06
C PRO A 193 27.78 -3.92 13.39
N TYR A 194 27.35 -2.92 12.60
CA TYR A 194 27.98 -1.61 12.54
C TYR A 194 27.47 -0.57 13.57
N MET A 195 26.19 -0.61 13.96
CA MET A 195 25.64 0.18 15.07
C MET A 195 26.14 -0.38 16.40
N LYS A 196 27.23 0.21 16.90
CA LYS A 196 27.75 -0.04 18.24
C LYS A 196 26.76 0.47 19.30
N PRO A 197 26.80 -0.04 20.55
CA PRO A 197 25.89 0.39 21.63
C PRO A 197 25.86 1.91 21.82
N GLU A 198 27.01 2.58 21.76
CA GLU A 198 27.12 4.03 21.91
C GLU A 198 26.60 4.82 20.70
N TYR A 199 26.42 4.18 19.54
CA TYR A 199 25.78 4.78 18.36
C TYR A 199 24.25 4.65 18.46
N MET A 200 23.77 3.49 18.91
CA MET A 200 22.36 3.24 19.17
C MET A 200 21.82 4.13 20.30
N GLU A 201 22.55 4.23 21.42
CA GLU A 201 22.19 5.11 22.54
C GLU A 201 22.13 6.59 22.12
N ALA A 202 23.05 7.04 21.27
CA ALA A 202 23.02 8.39 20.74
C ALA A 202 21.80 8.64 19.83
N ALA A 203 21.44 7.67 18.97
CA ALA A 203 20.27 7.76 18.10
C ALA A 203 18.97 7.83 18.92
N GLN A 204 18.83 6.97 19.92
CA GLN A 204 17.69 6.96 20.84
C GLN A 204 17.57 8.26 21.63
N LYS A 205 18.68 8.81 22.13
CA LYS A 205 18.70 10.13 22.82
C LYS A 205 18.34 11.30 21.90
N ALA A 206 18.59 11.19 20.60
CA ALA A 206 18.13 12.15 19.59
C ALA A 206 16.66 11.93 19.15
N GLY A 207 15.98 10.92 19.70
CA GLY A 207 14.59 10.58 19.40
C GLY A 207 14.38 9.65 18.20
N TYR A 208 15.45 9.15 17.57
CA TYR A 208 15.33 8.27 16.41
C TYR A 208 14.96 6.83 16.80
N LYS A 209 13.98 6.25 16.09
CA LYS A 209 13.65 4.82 16.13
C LYS A 209 14.34 4.13 14.94
N ILE A 210 15.42 3.39 15.23
CA ILE A 210 16.13 2.56 14.25
C ILE A 210 15.30 1.30 13.97
N TRP A 211 14.97 1.04 12.71
CA TRP A 211 14.24 -0.12 12.21
C TRP A 211 15.14 -0.94 11.27
N ASP A 212 15.39 -2.19 11.62
CA ASP A 212 15.85 -3.21 10.68
C ASP A 212 14.64 -3.87 9.97
N TRP A 213 14.79 -5.16 9.62
CA TRP A 213 13.80 -6.01 8.97
C TRP A 213 13.88 -7.43 9.55
N ASN A 214 12.81 -8.21 9.42
CA ASN A 214 12.82 -9.66 9.73
C ASN A 214 12.58 -10.53 8.49
N VAL A 215 12.36 -9.93 7.32
CA VAL A 215 12.39 -10.58 6.00
C VAL A 215 13.32 -9.80 5.07
N ASP A 216 14.42 -10.41 4.64
CA ASP A 216 15.27 -9.88 3.56
C ASP A 216 14.79 -10.47 2.23
N SER A 217 14.19 -9.64 1.36
CA SER A 217 13.71 -10.12 0.05
C SER A 217 14.85 -10.61 -0.84
N LYS A 218 16.08 -10.14 -0.61
CA LYS A 218 17.27 -10.37 -1.43
C LYS A 218 17.09 -9.94 -2.89
N ASP A 219 16.27 -8.93 -3.13
CA ASP A 219 16.08 -8.29 -4.43
C ASP A 219 17.39 -7.71 -5.02
N TRP A 220 18.28 -7.20 -4.15
CA TRP A 220 19.63 -6.76 -4.48
C TRP A 220 20.57 -7.89 -4.97
N PHE A 221 20.26 -9.16 -4.63
CA PHE A 221 21.06 -10.34 -4.96
C PHE A 221 20.44 -11.17 -6.08
N TYR A 222 19.15 -11.50 -5.98
CA TYR A 222 18.42 -12.31 -6.96
C TYR A 222 18.02 -11.47 -8.18
N ARG A 223 18.48 -11.88 -9.36
CA ARG A 223 18.20 -11.20 -10.63
C ARG A 223 16.96 -11.73 -11.36
N ASP A 224 16.16 -12.54 -10.66
CA ASP A 224 15.02 -13.31 -11.17
C ASP A 224 14.01 -13.59 -10.04
N SER A 225 12.96 -14.37 -10.33
CA SER A 225 11.84 -14.66 -9.42
C SER A 225 12.21 -15.41 -8.13
N ARG A 226 13.47 -15.81 -7.92
CA ARG A 226 13.92 -16.38 -6.63
C ARG A 226 13.74 -15.41 -5.46
N MET A 227 13.70 -14.10 -5.68
CA MET A 227 13.33 -13.15 -4.61
C MET A 227 11.91 -13.39 -4.09
N VAL A 228 10.96 -13.76 -4.95
CA VAL A 228 9.56 -14.02 -4.57
C VAL A 228 9.49 -15.22 -3.62
N SER A 229 10.07 -16.35 -4.01
CA SER A 229 10.05 -17.57 -3.20
C SER A 229 10.88 -17.44 -1.92
N ASN A 230 12.01 -16.72 -1.95
CA ASN A 230 12.80 -16.37 -0.76
C ASN A 230 12.01 -15.49 0.24
N THR A 231 11.27 -14.50 -0.26
CA THR A 231 10.44 -13.60 0.57
C THR A 231 9.29 -14.38 1.21
N ILE A 232 8.54 -15.13 0.40
CA ILE A 232 7.39 -15.94 0.85
C ILE A 232 7.82 -16.99 1.89
N GLN A 233 8.94 -17.68 1.70
CA GLN A 233 9.42 -18.69 2.67
C GLN A 233 9.72 -18.08 4.04
N GLN A 234 10.28 -16.87 4.10
CA GLN A 234 10.53 -16.17 5.37
C GLN A 234 9.21 -15.73 6.02
N ILE A 235 8.28 -15.15 5.25
CA ILE A 235 6.92 -14.80 5.74
C ILE A 235 6.25 -16.04 6.34
N MET A 236 6.27 -17.20 5.66
CA MET A 236 5.70 -18.45 6.15
C MET A 236 6.33 -18.98 7.46
N VAL A 237 7.57 -18.60 7.77
CA VAL A 237 8.21 -18.94 9.05
C VAL A 237 7.74 -17.98 10.15
N LEU A 238 7.61 -16.69 9.86
CA LEU A 238 7.10 -15.69 10.80
C LEU A 238 5.62 -15.91 11.14
N ASP A 239 4.79 -16.22 10.12
CA ASP A 239 3.36 -16.49 10.23
C ASP A 239 3.05 -17.61 11.22
N LYS A 240 3.82 -18.72 11.14
CA LYS A 240 3.72 -19.86 12.08
C LYS A 240 4.03 -19.51 13.54
N ASN A 241 4.67 -18.38 13.78
CA ASN A 241 5.04 -17.89 15.11
C ASN A 241 4.27 -16.62 15.50
N ASN A 242 3.24 -16.22 14.72
CA ASN A 242 2.48 -14.99 14.89
C ASN A 242 3.35 -13.71 14.92
N ILE A 243 4.45 -13.69 14.15
CA ILE A 243 5.34 -12.53 14.04
C ILE A 243 4.97 -11.74 12.78
N GLN A 244 4.75 -10.43 12.93
CA GLN A 244 4.46 -9.53 11.81
C GLN A 244 5.69 -9.35 10.92
N PRO A 245 5.60 -9.54 9.58
CA PRO A 245 6.73 -9.32 8.69
C PRO A 245 7.00 -7.83 8.46
N VAL A 246 8.26 -7.43 8.60
CA VAL A 246 8.83 -6.17 8.11
C VAL A 246 9.78 -6.55 6.99
N ILE A 247 9.41 -6.23 5.76
CA ILE A 247 10.08 -6.72 4.55
C ILE A 247 11.00 -5.65 3.99
N LEU A 248 12.30 -5.96 3.89
CA LEU A 248 13.28 -5.15 3.16
C LEU A 248 13.14 -5.37 1.65
N PHE A 249 12.89 -4.28 0.93
CA PHE A 249 13.13 -4.12 -0.48
C PHE A 249 13.97 -2.87 -0.75
N HIS A 250 14.42 -2.70 -1.98
CA HIS A 250 15.10 -1.51 -2.47
C HIS A 250 14.35 -0.95 -3.69
N ASP A 251 14.52 0.34 -3.96
CA ASP A 251 13.97 1.01 -5.15
C ASP A 251 14.71 0.60 -6.45
N ILE A 252 14.56 -0.65 -6.87
CA ILE A 252 15.25 -1.23 -8.02
C ILE A 252 14.30 -1.91 -9.02
N LYS A 253 14.76 -2.05 -10.27
CA LYS A 253 14.00 -2.70 -11.36
C LYS A 253 13.42 -4.06 -10.99
N LYS A 254 14.19 -4.89 -10.26
CA LYS A 254 13.78 -6.27 -9.93
C LYS A 254 12.65 -6.30 -8.92
N THR A 255 12.64 -5.38 -7.98
CA THR A 255 11.54 -5.14 -7.06
C THR A 255 10.28 -4.74 -7.84
N ALA A 256 10.36 -3.75 -8.73
CA ALA A 256 9.22 -3.38 -9.59
C ALA A 256 8.72 -4.54 -10.49
N GLU A 257 9.62 -5.44 -10.94
CA GLU A 257 9.29 -6.60 -11.78
C GLU A 257 8.56 -7.72 -11.02
N PHE A 258 8.90 -7.94 -9.74
CA PHE A 258 8.45 -9.11 -8.98
C PHE A 258 7.57 -8.81 -7.75
N LEU A 259 7.50 -7.56 -7.29
CA LEU A 259 6.64 -7.12 -6.19
C LEU A 259 5.16 -7.55 -6.35
N PRO A 260 4.52 -7.48 -7.55
CA PRO A 260 3.15 -7.96 -7.74
C PRO A 260 2.88 -9.37 -7.20
N GLN A 261 3.80 -10.32 -7.43
CA GLN A 261 3.65 -11.71 -6.98
C GLN A 261 3.74 -11.87 -5.46
N VAL A 262 4.47 -10.97 -4.79
CA VAL A 262 4.55 -10.94 -3.32
C VAL A 262 3.28 -10.32 -2.73
N LEU A 263 2.76 -9.26 -3.34
CA LEU A 263 1.50 -8.62 -2.93
C LEU A 263 0.30 -9.56 -3.11
N GLU A 264 0.23 -10.27 -4.24
CA GLU A 264 -0.80 -11.29 -4.52
C GLU A 264 -0.81 -12.39 -3.45
N TYR A 265 0.36 -12.92 -3.09
CA TYR A 265 0.48 -13.90 -2.00
C TYR A 265 0.03 -13.33 -0.65
N LEU A 266 0.43 -12.11 -0.30
CA LEU A 266 0.08 -11.47 0.96
C LEU A 266 -1.46 -11.29 1.07
N ILE A 267 -2.10 -10.81 0.01
CA ILE A 267 -3.57 -10.68 -0.07
C ILE A 267 -4.25 -12.06 0.03
N GLU A 268 -3.76 -13.07 -0.68
CA GLU A 268 -4.29 -14.45 -0.60
C GLU A 268 -4.20 -15.04 0.81
N LYS A 269 -3.23 -14.59 1.62
CA LYS A 269 -3.06 -15.01 3.03
C LYS A 269 -3.72 -14.08 4.05
N GLY A 270 -4.53 -13.12 3.60
CA GLY A 270 -5.29 -12.22 4.48
C GLY A 270 -4.43 -11.17 5.18
N TYR A 271 -3.33 -10.74 4.54
CA TYR A 271 -2.50 -9.65 5.06
C TYR A 271 -3.03 -8.27 4.67
N THR A 272 -2.96 -7.32 5.62
CA THR A 272 -3.17 -5.88 5.44
C THR A 272 -1.83 -5.14 5.43
N PHE A 273 -1.74 -4.10 4.61
CA PHE A 273 -0.50 -3.37 4.32
C PHE A 273 -0.42 -2.05 5.08
N GLU A 274 0.25 -2.07 6.24
CA GLU A 274 0.36 -0.89 7.10
C GLU A 274 1.71 -0.19 6.95
N ILE A 275 1.74 1.07 7.39
CA ILE A 275 2.96 1.87 7.50
C ILE A 275 3.64 1.66 8.85
N LEU A 276 4.95 1.91 8.90
CA LEU A 276 5.65 2.04 10.18
C LEU A 276 5.38 3.43 10.77
N ASP A 277 5.26 3.50 12.09
CA ASP A 277 5.08 4.74 12.85
C ASP A 277 6.00 4.78 14.09
N THR A 278 5.90 5.86 14.87
CA THR A 278 6.72 6.09 16.06
C THR A 278 6.22 5.38 17.32
N ASP A 279 5.04 4.76 17.29
CA ASP A 279 4.43 4.08 18.44
C ASP A 279 4.74 2.58 18.41
N LEU A 280 4.90 1.99 17.22
CA LEU A 280 5.37 0.62 17.00
C LEU A 280 6.80 0.37 17.53
N GLU A 281 7.03 -0.82 18.09
CA GLU A 281 8.35 -1.23 18.60
C GLU A 281 9.28 -1.72 17.48
N PRO A 282 10.47 -1.10 17.29
CA PRO A 282 11.31 -1.41 16.14
C PRO A 282 12.00 -2.77 16.19
N ILE A 283 11.95 -3.50 15.08
CA ILE A 283 12.74 -4.72 14.90
C ILE A 283 14.23 -4.37 14.85
N GLN A 284 15.04 -5.11 15.62
CA GLN A 284 16.51 -5.09 15.58
C GLN A 284 17.05 -6.45 15.11
N LEU A 285 18.09 -6.43 14.28
CA LEU A 285 18.90 -7.61 13.99
C LEU A 285 19.61 -8.11 15.26
N LYS A 286 19.68 -9.43 15.42
CA LYS A 286 20.29 -10.11 16.57
C LYS A 286 21.77 -10.39 16.33
#